data_AF-T1CFU0-F1
#
_entry.id   AF-T1CFU0-F1
#
_cell.length_a   1.000
_cell.length_b   1.000
_cell.length_c   1.000
_cell.angle_alpha   90.00
_cell.angle_beta   90.00
_cell.angle_gamma   90.00
#
_symmetry.space_group_name_H-M   'P 1'
#
loop_
_entity.id
_entity.type
_entity.pdbx_description
1 polymer ?
#
loop_
_entity_poly.entity_id
_entity_poly.type
_entity_poly.pdbx_seq_one_letter_code
_entity_poly.pdbx_strand_id
1 'polypeptide(L)'
;ALNYAKPAYIKATSKQIIQKKESVQLDGNNLMYKGAVMGTLVIKKLGSDIKIDAGYDIKYTGGYSNDGKTIYMDRNFPKTLSIAGKEVNTLESIGRHHELTEKWLTDDEYEYPYAHEIADGIEKLYVESLGIDWKAYSDEVAKHLHDTYARKLQKSPKDLDLSPYIYSHDNKAIEEIRESTDPL
;
A
#
# COMPACT_ATOMS: atom_id res chain seq x y z
N ALA A 1 -1.43 -7.92 23.36
CA ALA A 1 -1.86 -7.55 22.01
C ALA A 1 -0.67 -6.93 21.28
N LEU A 2 -0.29 -7.44 20.11
CA LEU A 2 0.64 -6.75 19.22
C LEU A 2 -0.14 -5.59 18.57
N ASN A 3 -0.05 -4.39 19.13
CA ASN A 3 -0.60 -3.20 18.51
C ASN A 3 0.34 -2.80 17.36
N TYR A 4 0.07 -3.29 16.16
CA TYR A 4 0.76 -2.77 14.98
C TYR A 4 0.21 -1.38 14.66
N ALA A 5 1.10 -0.46 14.28
CA ALA A 5 0.71 0.90 13.95
C ALA A 5 0.19 0.93 12.51
N LYS A 6 -0.97 1.57 12.29
CA LYS A 6 -1.39 1.91 10.93
C LYS A 6 -0.35 2.84 10.31
N PRO A 7 -0.03 2.70 9.02
CA PRO A 7 0.89 3.60 8.33
C PRO A 7 0.47 5.06 8.43
N ALA A 8 1.47 5.92 8.51
CA ALA A 8 1.31 7.36 8.43
C ALA A 8 2.41 7.93 7.52
N TYR A 9 2.03 8.87 6.66
CA TYR A 9 2.97 9.64 5.86
C TYR A 9 3.21 10.99 6.52
N ILE A 10 4.46 11.29 6.83
CA ILE A 10 4.86 12.55 7.44
C ILE A 10 5.93 13.18 6.55
N LYS A 11 5.62 14.34 5.99
CA LYS A 11 6.58 15.22 5.33
C LYS A 11 6.78 16.45 6.19
N ALA A 12 8.01 16.79 6.49
CA ALA A 12 8.35 17.93 7.33
C ALA A 12 9.61 18.63 6.80
N THR A 13 9.69 19.94 7.02
CA THR A 13 10.97 20.64 6.89
C THR A 13 11.85 20.24 8.06
N SER A 14 13.17 20.24 7.85
CA SER A 14 14.12 19.98 8.93
C SER A 14 15.36 20.84 8.77
N LYS A 15 15.88 21.34 9.88
CA LYS A 15 17.16 22.04 9.97
C LYS A 15 18.35 21.09 10.08
N GLN A 16 18.10 19.79 10.29
CA GLN A 16 19.13 18.77 10.48
C GLN A 16 18.81 17.52 9.69
N ILE A 17 19.85 16.79 9.27
CA ILE A 17 19.67 15.49 8.61
C ILE A 17 19.30 14.46 9.66
N ILE A 18 18.18 13.78 9.47
CA ILE A 18 17.75 12.64 10.29
C ILE A 18 18.33 11.39 9.66
N GLN A 19 19.06 10.59 10.43
CA GLN A 19 19.65 9.35 9.93
C GLN A 19 18.61 8.21 9.94
N LYS A 20 18.82 7.21 9.08
CA LYS A 20 17.97 6.01 9.05
C LYS A 20 17.93 5.36 10.44
N LYS A 21 16.73 4.93 10.86
CA LYS A 21 16.43 4.34 12.20
C LYS A 21 16.40 5.33 13.37
N GLU A 22 16.65 6.61 13.15
CA GLU A 22 16.42 7.61 14.18
C GLU A 22 14.92 7.91 14.31
N SER A 23 14.49 8.15 15.55
CA SER A 23 13.10 8.49 15.84
C SER A 23 12.93 9.99 16.00
N VAL A 24 11.83 10.50 15.46
CA VAL A 24 11.35 11.87 15.63
C VAL A 24 9.96 11.84 16.24
N GLN A 25 9.55 12.95 16.85
CA GLN A 25 8.22 13.12 17.40
C GLN A 25 7.54 14.31 16.72
N LEU A 26 6.21 14.27 16.65
CA LEU A 26 5.41 15.41 16.24
C LEU A 26 4.67 15.96 17.46
N ASP A 27 4.84 17.26 17.72
CA ASP A 27 4.07 18.01 18.71
C ASP A 27 3.33 19.15 17.99
N GLY A 28 2.04 18.93 17.73
CA GLY A 28 1.27 19.76 16.80
C GLY A 28 1.94 19.80 15.42
N ASN A 29 2.40 20.99 15.02
CA ASN A 29 3.13 21.20 13.77
C ASN A 29 4.66 21.16 13.94
N ASN A 30 5.18 20.97 15.15
CA ASN A 30 6.62 20.94 15.40
C ASN A 30 7.16 19.53 15.18
N LEU A 31 8.19 19.43 14.34
CA LEU A 31 9.03 18.23 14.28
C LEU A 31 10.06 18.31 15.41
N MET A 32 10.05 17.32 16.29
CA MET A 32 10.87 17.26 17.49
C MET A 32 11.91 16.14 17.35
N TYR A 33 13.16 16.43 17.70
CA TYR A 33 14.23 15.43 17.76
C TYR A 33 15.11 15.70 18.98
N LYS A 34 15.31 14.65 19.79
CA LYS A 34 16.04 14.71 21.06
C LYS A 34 15.57 15.85 21.98
N GLY A 35 14.25 16.11 21.99
CA GLY A 35 13.62 17.13 22.84
C GLY A 35 13.65 18.57 22.31
N ALA A 36 14.20 18.81 21.12
CA ALA A 36 14.25 20.15 20.52
C ALA A 36 13.43 20.23 19.23
N VAL A 37 12.84 21.40 18.97
CA VAL A 37 12.17 21.71 17.69
C VAL A 37 13.24 21.78 16.59
N MET A 38 13.17 20.86 15.64
CA MET A 38 14.12 20.77 14.52
C MET A 38 13.51 21.22 13.19
N GLY A 39 12.19 21.37 13.13
CA GLY A 39 11.49 21.52 11.86
C GLY A 39 9.99 21.70 12.02
N THR A 40 9.30 21.72 10.89
CA THR A 40 7.85 21.97 10.86
C THR A 40 7.17 21.00 9.91
N LEU A 41 6.05 20.44 10.36
CA LEU A 41 5.18 19.58 9.57
C LEU A 41 4.71 20.31 8.30
N VAL A 42 4.78 19.62 7.17
CA VAL A 42 4.26 20.08 5.87
C VAL A 42 3.04 19.27 5.49
N ILE A 43 3.14 17.94 5.56
CA ILE A 43 2.05 17.02 5.23
C ILE A 43 1.98 15.94 6.31
N LYS A 44 0.76 15.62 6.73
CA LYS A 44 0.44 14.43 7.51
C LYS A 44 -0.72 13.71 6.84
N LYS A 45 -0.51 12.46 6.42
CA LYS A 45 -1.58 11.55 5.96
C LYS A 45 -1.64 10.37 6.94
N LEU A 46 -2.85 9.95 7.32
CA LEU A 46 -3.05 8.82 8.22
C LEU A 46 -3.76 7.69 7.47
N GLY A 47 -3.29 6.47 7.64
CA GLY A 47 -3.92 5.32 7.00
C GLY A 47 -5.33 5.07 7.53
N SER A 48 -5.68 5.59 8.70
CA SER A 48 -7.05 5.56 9.24
C SER A 48 -8.06 6.31 8.40
N ASP A 49 -7.62 7.29 7.61
CA ASP A 49 -8.48 8.19 6.86
C ASP A 49 -8.78 7.64 5.45
N ILE A 50 -8.15 6.52 5.12
CA ILE A 50 -8.18 5.90 3.80
C ILE A 50 -9.18 4.74 3.79
N LYS A 51 -10.04 4.73 2.78
CA LYS A 51 -10.98 3.64 2.53
C LYS A 51 -10.24 2.46 1.90
N ILE A 52 -10.50 1.24 2.36
CA ILE A 52 -10.12 0.02 1.66
C ILE A 52 -11.41 -0.60 1.11
N ASP A 53 -11.47 -0.79 -0.20
CA ASP A 53 -12.63 -1.35 -0.91
C ASP A 53 -12.24 -2.66 -1.60
N ALA A 54 -12.87 -3.76 -1.18
CA ALA A 54 -12.67 -5.09 -1.73
C ALA A 54 -13.87 -5.55 -2.60
N GLY A 55 -14.52 -4.61 -3.29
CA GLY A 55 -15.73 -4.83 -4.08
C GLY A 55 -15.52 -4.92 -5.60
N TYR A 56 -14.28 -4.77 -6.07
CA TYR A 56 -13.92 -4.71 -7.50
C TYR A 56 -12.94 -5.82 -7.89
N ASP A 57 -12.85 -6.13 -9.19
CA ASP A 57 -11.80 -6.98 -9.75
C ASP A 57 -10.55 -6.14 -10.03
N ILE A 58 -9.37 -6.61 -9.63
CA ILE A 58 -8.09 -5.90 -9.76
C ILE A 58 -7.02 -6.87 -10.24
N LYS A 59 -6.39 -6.59 -11.39
CA LYS A 59 -5.43 -7.52 -12.04
C LYS A 59 -4.22 -7.84 -11.17
N TYR A 60 -3.68 -6.85 -10.46
CA TYR A 60 -2.50 -7.01 -9.61
C TYR A 60 -2.84 -7.27 -8.15
N THR A 61 -4.04 -7.79 -7.85
CA THR A 61 -4.56 -8.02 -6.48
C THR A 61 -4.86 -6.75 -5.69
N GLY A 62 -4.02 -5.72 -5.79
CA GLY A 62 -4.22 -4.42 -5.20
C GLY A 62 -4.06 -3.29 -6.23
N GLY A 63 -4.53 -2.11 -5.83
CA GLY A 63 -4.36 -0.86 -6.56
C GLY A 63 -5.00 0.29 -5.79
N TYR A 64 -5.03 1.47 -6.38
CA TYR A 64 -5.49 2.67 -5.67
C TYR A 64 -6.22 3.64 -6.61
N SER A 65 -7.08 4.47 -6.03
CA SER A 65 -7.76 5.54 -6.76
C SER A 65 -6.76 6.62 -7.17
N ASN A 66 -7.03 7.31 -8.28
CA ASN A 66 -6.22 8.44 -8.75
C ASN A 66 -6.00 9.51 -7.67
N ASP A 67 -7.01 9.77 -6.82
CA ASP A 67 -6.92 10.75 -5.73
C ASP A 67 -6.31 10.21 -4.42
N GLY A 68 -5.95 8.91 -4.40
CA GLY A 68 -5.32 8.24 -3.25
C GLY A 68 -6.22 8.08 -2.03
N LYS A 69 -7.54 8.31 -2.13
CA LYS A 69 -8.47 8.16 -1.00
C LYS A 69 -9.05 6.76 -0.83
N THR A 70 -8.99 5.94 -1.88
CA THR A 70 -9.45 4.55 -1.85
C THR A 70 -8.32 3.63 -2.29
N ILE A 71 -8.02 2.63 -1.47
CA ILE A 71 -7.24 1.46 -1.88
C ILE A 71 -8.22 0.38 -2.31
N TYR A 72 -7.99 -0.18 -3.50
CA TYR A 72 -8.75 -1.28 -4.05
C TYR A 72 -8.03 -2.59 -3.79
N MET A 73 -8.77 -3.58 -3.33
CA MET A 73 -8.33 -4.97 -3.22
C MET A 73 -9.22 -5.82 -4.11
N ASP A 74 -8.66 -6.79 -4.82
CA ASP A 74 -9.45 -7.69 -5.64
C ASP A 74 -10.45 -8.46 -4.76
N ARG A 75 -11.73 -8.40 -5.14
CA ARG A 75 -12.86 -8.97 -4.38
C ARG A 75 -12.80 -10.50 -4.22
N ASN A 76 -12.00 -11.17 -5.04
CA ASN A 76 -11.84 -12.61 -5.07
C ASN A 76 -10.49 -13.05 -4.48
N PHE A 77 -9.59 -12.11 -4.19
CA PHE A 77 -8.38 -12.43 -3.43
C PHE A 77 -8.74 -12.76 -1.99
N PRO A 78 -8.09 -13.78 -1.36
CA PRO A 78 -8.39 -14.11 0.02
C PRO A 78 -8.17 -12.93 0.95
N LYS A 79 -9.17 -12.60 1.77
CA LYS A 79 -9.07 -11.54 2.80
C LYS A 79 -8.17 -11.95 3.97
N THR A 80 -7.92 -13.25 4.09
CA THR A 80 -7.10 -13.83 5.14
C THR A 80 -6.30 -14.98 4.55
N LEU A 81 -5.00 -14.99 4.83
CA LEU A 81 -4.09 -16.09 4.49
C LEU A 81 -3.73 -16.85 5.77
N SER A 82 -3.75 -18.18 5.72
CA SER A 82 -3.32 -19.04 6.82
C SER A 82 -1.90 -19.54 6.57
N ILE A 83 -0.93 -18.99 7.28
CA ILE A 83 0.49 -19.27 7.11
C ILE A 83 1.07 -19.76 8.44
N ALA A 84 1.59 -20.98 8.46
CA ALA A 84 2.17 -21.59 9.66
C ALA A 84 1.25 -21.53 10.91
N GLY A 85 -0.06 -21.70 10.71
CA GLY A 85 -1.06 -21.65 11.78
C GLY A 85 -1.41 -20.24 12.28
N LYS A 86 -0.98 -19.20 11.57
CA LYS A 86 -1.33 -17.80 11.83
C LYS A 86 -2.15 -17.23 10.70
N GLU A 87 -3.06 -16.32 11.04
CA GLU A 87 -3.87 -15.59 10.07
C GLU A 87 -3.24 -14.23 9.74
N VAL A 88 -3.14 -13.92 8.45
CA VAL A 88 -2.72 -12.61 7.94
C VAL A 88 -3.86 -11.96 7.21
N ASN A 89 -4.29 -10.79 7.66
CA ASN A 89 -5.28 -9.97 6.97
C ASN A 89 -4.63 -9.25 5.78
N THR A 90 -5.08 -9.58 4.57
CA THR A 90 -4.51 -9.06 3.32
C THR A 90 -4.94 -7.63 3.01
N LEU A 91 -6.06 -7.18 3.57
CA LEU A 91 -6.43 -5.75 3.54
C LEU A 91 -5.45 -4.93 4.36
N GLU A 92 -4.87 -5.50 5.41
CA GLU A 92 -3.87 -4.83 6.22
C GLU A 92 -2.46 -4.98 5.64
N SER A 93 -2.01 -6.18 5.24
CA SER A 93 -0.67 -6.32 4.63
C SER A 93 -0.57 -5.65 3.27
N ILE A 94 -1.34 -6.11 2.28
CA ILE A 94 -1.28 -5.60 0.91
C ILE A 94 -1.96 -4.23 0.86
N GLY A 95 -3.24 -4.14 1.21
CA GLY A 95 -3.99 -2.89 1.06
C GLY A 95 -3.41 -1.72 1.86
N ARG A 96 -3.13 -1.93 3.15
CA ARG A 96 -2.71 -0.82 4.03
C ARG A 96 -1.21 -0.60 4.06
N HIS A 97 -0.38 -1.65 4.08
CA HIS A 97 1.07 -1.49 4.23
C HIS A 97 1.83 -1.45 2.89
N HIS A 98 1.29 -2.09 1.84
CA HIS A 98 1.86 -2.03 0.49
C HIS A 98 1.23 -0.88 -0.34
N GLU A 99 0.01 -1.06 -0.83
CA GLU A 99 -0.64 -0.20 -1.84
C GLU A 99 -0.74 1.26 -1.39
N LEU A 100 -1.13 1.49 -0.14
CA LEU A 100 -1.24 2.84 0.40
C LEU A 100 0.12 3.55 0.48
N THR A 101 1.16 2.84 0.86
CA THR A 101 2.50 3.42 0.97
C THR A 101 3.02 3.78 -0.41
N GLU A 102 2.86 2.89 -1.38
CA GLU A 102 3.22 3.13 -2.78
C GLU A 102 2.49 4.37 -3.32
N LYS A 103 1.17 4.46 -3.09
CA LYS A 103 0.37 5.62 -3.52
C LYS A 103 0.86 6.93 -2.88
N TRP A 104 1.17 6.92 -1.59
CA TRP A 104 1.63 8.13 -0.92
C TRP A 104 2.97 8.63 -1.42
N LEU A 105 3.87 7.71 -1.80
CA LEU A 105 5.18 8.06 -2.35
C LEU A 105 5.06 8.52 -3.80
N THR A 106 4.28 7.82 -4.62
CA THR A 106 4.03 8.26 -6.01
C THR A 106 3.33 9.62 -6.07
N ASP A 107 2.38 9.89 -5.16
CA ASP A 107 1.76 11.22 -4.99
C ASP A 107 2.74 12.31 -4.58
N ASP A 108 3.86 11.93 -3.96
CA ASP A 108 4.94 12.85 -3.59
C ASP A 108 6.08 12.83 -4.61
N GLU A 109 5.76 12.49 -5.86
CA GLU A 109 6.63 12.53 -7.04
C GLU A 109 7.83 11.57 -6.98
N TYR A 110 7.78 10.54 -6.12
CA TYR A 110 8.75 9.46 -6.19
C TYR A 110 8.46 8.56 -7.39
N GLU A 111 9.52 8.15 -8.09
CA GLU A 111 9.44 7.19 -9.19
C GLU A 111 8.79 5.87 -8.73
N TYR A 112 7.87 5.35 -9.53
CA TYR A 112 7.08 4.16 -9.19
C TYR A 112 7.91 2.97 -8.69
N PRO A 113 9.03 2.56 -9.34
CA PRO A 113 9.84 1.44 -8.85
C PRO A 113 10.42 1.66 -7.45
N TYR A 114 10.79 2.90 -7.14
CA TYR A 114 11.34 3.24 -5.84
C TYR A 114 10.24 3.28 -4.77
N ALA A 115 9.06 3.80 -5.12
CA ALA A 115 7.89 3.73 -4.25
C ALA A 115 7.50 2.28 -3.94
N HIS A 116 7.50 1.41 -4.96
CA HIS A 116 7.21 -0.01 -4.84
C HIS A 116 8.20 -0.74 -3.93
N GLU A 117 9.51 -0.51 -4.09
CA GLU A 117 10.53 -1.14 -3.24
C GLU A 117 10.35 -0.77 -1.75
N ILE A 118 9.97 0.48 -1.47
CA ILE A 118 9.68 0.92 -0.10
C ILE A 118 8.40 0.27 0.42
N ALA A 119 7.35 0.19 -0.41
CA ALA A 119 6.09 -0.46 -0.07
C ALA A 119 6.29 -1.94 0.29
N ASP A 120 7.05 -2.69 -0.52
CA ASP A 120 7.49 -4.06 -0.25
C ASP A 120 8.18 -4.19 1.10
N GLY A 121 9.11 -3.26 1.39
CA GLY A 121 9.82 -3.24 2.67
C GLY A 121 8.89 -3.02 3.88
N ILE A 122 7.87 -2.18 3.73
CA ILE A 122 6.91 -1.87 4.80
C ILE A 122 5.91 -3.01 5.00
N GLU A 123 5.42 -3.62 3.92
CA GLU A 123 4.61 -4.83 3.97
C GLU A 123 5.37 -5.95 4.68
N LYS A 124 6.64 -6.17 4.30
CA LYS A 124 7.50 -7.15 4.95
C LYS A 124 7.64 -6.91 6.44
N LEU A 125 7.91 -5.67 6.86
CA LEU A 125 8.01 -5.33 8.29
C LEU A 125 6.70 -5.60 9.03
N TYR A 126 5.55 -5.33 8.40
CA TYR A 126 4.24 -5.65 8.96
C TYR A 126 4.08 -7.16 9.14
N VAL A 127 4.31 -7.96 8.10
CA VAL A 127 4.19 -9.43 8.14
C VAL A 127 5.13 -10.04 9.18
N GLU A 128 6.39 -9.62 9.20
CA GLU A 128 7.38 -10.09 10.16
C GLU A 128 7.02 -9.71 11.60
N SER A 129 6.34 -8.57 11.81
CA SER A 129 5.85 -8.16 13.14
C SER A 129 4.76 -9.11 13.69
N LEU A 130 4.05 -9.84 12.83
CA LEU A 130 3.12 -10.91 13.21
C LEU A 130 3.86 -12.22 13.54
N GLY A 131 5.19 -12.23 13.43
CA GLY A 131 6.06 -13.38 13.60
C GLY A 131 5.87 -14.41 12.47
N ILE A 132 5.65 -13.93 11.25
CA ILE A 132 5.50 -14.75 10.05
C ILE A 132 6.73 -14.54 9.19
N ASP A 133 7.29 -15.64 8.68
CA ASP A 133 8.41 -15.58 7.75
C ASP A 133 7.97 -14.95 6.43
N TRP A 134 8.71 -13.93 5.99
CA TRP A 134 8.40 -13.20 4.76
C TRP A 134 8.32 -14.12 3.54
N LYS A 135 9.24 -15.07 3.41
CA LYS A 135 9.25 -15.97 2.26
C LYS A 135 8.00 -16.86 2.24
N ALA A 136 7.61 -17.42 3.39
CA ALA A 136 6.40 -18.22 3.49
C ALA A 136 5.14 -17.40 3.15
N TYR A 137 5.10 -16.11 3.54
CA TYR A 137 4.04 -15.20 3.14
C TYR A 137 4.05 -14.90 1.64
N SER A 138 5.18 -14.51 1.06
CA SER A 138 5.29 -14.22 -0.37
C SER A 138 4.96 -15.44 -1.24
N ASP A 139 5.39 -16.64 -0.83
CA ASP A 139 5.06 -17.89 -1.52
C ASP A 139 3.53 -18.16 -1.48
N GLU A 140 2.87 -17.84 -0.36
CA GLU A 140 1.42 -18.00 -0.24
C GLU A 140 0.67 -16.97 -1.10
N VAL A 141 1.07 -15.69 -1.04
CA VAL A 141 0.52 -14.61 -1.89
C VAL A 141 0.69 -14.95 -3.38
N ALA A 142 1.86 -15.45 -3.78
CA ALA A 142 2.17 -15.81 -5.17
C ALA A 142 1.22 -16.85 -5.76
N LYS A 143 0.73 -17.80 -4.96
CA LYS A 143 -0.26 -18.81 -5.41
C LYS A 143 -1.56 -18.13 -5.87
N HIS A 144 -2.03 -17.16 -5.09
CA HIS A 144 -3.28 -16.45 -5.35
C HIS A 144 -3.11 -15.35 -6.42
N LEU A 145 -1.91 -14.75 -6.53
CA LEU A 145 -1.61 -13.74 -7.55
C LEU A 145 -1.80 -14.26 -8.96
N HIS A 146 -1.32 -15.48 -9.24
CA HIS A 146 -1.45 -16.09 -10.56
C HIS A 146 -2.92 -16.25 -10.96
N ASP A 147 -3.73 -16.78 -10.04
CA ASP A 147 -5.15 -16.99 -10.26
C ASP A 147 -5.90 -15.67 -10.45
N THR A 148 -5.56 -14.63 -9.67
CA THR A 148 -6.15 -13.30 -9.82
C THR A 148 -5.83 -12.68 -11.18
N TYR A 149 -4.58 -12.76 -11.62
CA TYR A 149 -4.18 -12.17 -12.90
C TYR A 149 -4.82 -12.90 -14.10
N ALA A 150 -4.94 -14.23 -14.02
CA ALA A 150 -5.52 -15.05 -15.08
C ALA A 150 -7.03 -14.87 -15.27
N ARG A 151 -7.76 -14.40 -14.24
CA ARG A 151 -9.21 -14.21 -14.31
C ARG A 151 -9.57 -13.04 -15.21
N LYS A 152 -10.70 -13.20 -15.92
CA LYS A 152 -11.29 -12.11 -16.69
C LYS A 152 -12.00 -11.12 -15.76
N LEU A 153 -11.67 -9.84 -15.86
CA LEU A 153 -12.31 -8.76 -15.11
C LEU A 153 -13.76 -8.60 -15.55
N GLN A 154 -14.64 -8.42 -14.57
CA GLN A 154 -16.05 -8.13 -14.79
C GLN A 154 -16.45 -6.76 -14.25
N LYS A 155 -15.73 -6.27 -13.24
CA LYS A 155 -16.05 -5.03 -12.55
C LYS A 155 -14.79 -4.32 -12.05
N SER A 156 -14.28 -3.37 -12.83
CA SER A 156 -13.13 -2.54 -12.49
C SER A 156 -13.55 -1.18 -11.91
N PRO A 157 -12.79 -0.59 -10.97
CA PRO A 157 -13.06 0.76 -10.47
C PRO A 157 -12.81 1.80 -11.56
N LYS A 158 -13.72 2.77 -11.68
CA LYS A 158 -13.64 3.84 -12.70
C LYS A 158 -12.46 4.78 -12.53
N ASP A 159 -11.97 4.93 -11.32
CA ASP A 159 -10.91 5.85 -10.93
C ASP A 159 -9.66 5.10 -10.50
N LEU A 160 -9.50 3.83 -10.88
CA LEU A 160 -8.28 3.07 -10.69
C LEU A 160 -7.12 3.80 -11.38
N ASP A 161 -6.05 4.04 -10.64
CA ASP A 161 -4.81 4.58 -11.19
C ASP A 161 -4.13 3.50 -12.06
N LEU A 162 -3.85 3.86 -13.32
CA LEU A 162 -3.26 2.95 -14.30
C LEU A 162 -1.73 3.00 -14.35
N SER A 163 -1.09 3.87 -13.56
CA SER A 163 0.36 4.06 -13.56
C SER A 163 1.15 2.75 -13.39
N PRO A 164 0.78 1.82 -12.48
CA PRO A 164 1.47 0.54 -12.35
C PRO A 164 1.48 -0.28 -13.65
N TYR A 165 0.34 -0.33 -14.36
CA TYR A 165 0.17 -1.09 -15.60
C TYR A 165 0.87 -0.43 -16.79
N ILE A 166 0.90 0.91 -16.81
CA ILE A 166 1.62 1.68 -17.84
C ILE A 166 3.13 1.44 -17.70
N TYR A 167 3.62 1.48 -16.46
CA TYR A 167 5.02 1.23 -16.15
C TYR A 167 5.46 -0.19 -16.52
N SER A 168 4.63 -1.20 -16.23
CA SER A 168 4.90 -2.60 -16.60
C SER A 168 4.64 -2.93 -18.07
N HIS A 169 4.14 -1.96 -18.85
CA HIS A 169 3.75 -2.13 -20.26
C HIS A 169 2.67 -3.20 -20.48
N ASP A 170 1.80 -3.41 -19.49
CA ASP A 170 0.73 -4.41 -19.53
C ASP A 170 -0.52 -3.88 -20.27
N ASN A 171 -0.36 -3.71 -21.58
CA ASN A 171 -1.43 -3.19 -22.45
C ASN A 171 -2.69 -4.06 -22.41
N LYS A 172 -2.53 -5.37 -22.18
CA LYS A 172 -3.66 -6.30 -22.10
C LYS A 172 -4.47 -6.06 -20.82
N ALA A 173 -3.82 -5.90 -19.67
CA ALA A 173 -4.51 -5.53 -18.44
C ALA A 173 -5.24 -4.18 -18.60
N ILE A 174 -4.60 -3.18 -19.22
CA ILE A 174 -5.20 -1.86 -19.45
C ILE A 174 -6.46 -1.95 -20.32
N GLU A 175 -6.42 -2.72 -21.41
CA GLU A 175 -7.58 -2.94 -22.28
C GLU A 175 -8.73 -3.59 -21.50
N GLU A 176 -8.43 -4.64 -20.75
CA GLU A 176 -9.43 -5.38 -19.98
C GLU A 176 -10.04 -4.55 -18.83
N ILE A 177 -9.25 -3.69 -18.17
CA ILE A 177 -9.74 -2.74 -17.16
C ILE A 177 -10.74 -1.77 -17.80
N ARG A 178 -10.43 -1.25 -18.99
CA ARG A 178 -11.32 -0.32 -19.72
C ARG A 178 -12.63 -1.00 -20.13
N GLU A 179 -12.58 -2.24 -20.61
CA GLU A 179 -13.77 -3.01 -20.99
C GLU A 179 -14.68 -3.34 -19.79
N SER A 180 -14.10 -3.51 -18.61
CA SER A 180 -14.80 -3.94 -17.39
C SER A 180 -15.10 -2.80 -16.42
N THR A 181 -14.82 -1.55 -16.80
CA THR A 181 -15.03 -0.39 -15.93
C THR A 181 -16.52 -0.25 -15.60
N ASP A 182 -16.84 -0.19 -14.31
CA ASP A 182 -18.22 -0.08 -13.81
C ASP A 182 -18.93 1.16 -14.40
N PRO A 183 -19.99 0.99 -15.21
CA PRO A 183 -20.75 2.11 -15.74
C PRO A 183 -21.53 2.80 -14.61
N LEU A 184 -21.62 4.13 -14.68
CA LEU A 184 -22.25 5.00 -13.66
C LEU A 184 -23.67 4.56 -13.25
#